data_AF-A0A956TJB2-F1
#
_entry.id   AF-A0A956TJB2-F1
#
_cell.length_a   1.000
_cell.length_b   1.000
_cell.length_c   1.000
_cell.angle_alpha   90.00
_cell.angle_beta   90.00
_cell.angle_gamma   90.00
#
_symmetry.space_group_name_H-M   'P 1'
#
loop_
_entity.id
_entity.type
_entity.pdbx_description
1 polymer ?
#
loop_
_entity_poly.entity_id
_entity_poly.type
_entity_poly.pdbx_seq_one_letter_code
_entity_poly.pdbx_strand_id
1 'polypeptide(L)'
;MIQPNANSPQYGNTSDQSQDTATTAQQLPILANGKSSLDYHLRQGQTYYNQYSVRPNPNDLNTALSHFQKAVDIDHTSTEALIGLMNVLWEMGPENSDAIKNYAEQALSIDPACHKAHLYLGYVHQRNDNLQQAIDHFISALKKGPIVNPKARFALAKTLMDNHGQQTRFIGRLHWKLIASAQSLIGIASLPFDWPMLRSMAAGMAHDTTVYAVHWTASTLKNMGLSNLSAKVYKLGNKALPEE
;
A
#
# COMPACT_ATOMS: atom_id res chain seq x y z
N MET A 1 2.11 34.14 82.42
CA MET A 1 1.13 33.86 81.33
C MET A 1 1.92 34.01 80.04
N ILE A 2 2.23 33.01 79.22
CA ILE A 2 1.50 31.84 78.69
C ILE A 2 2.53 30.71 78.39
N GLN A 3 2.06 29.46 78.39
CA GLN A 3 2.79 28.19 78.27
C GLN A 3 3.10 27.73 76.81
N PRO A 4 3.87 26.63 76.62
CA PRO A 4 4.66 26.26 75.43
C PRO A 4 4.10 25.07 74.62
N ASN A 5 4.74 24.72 73.48
CA ASN A 5 4.87 23.36 72.90
C ASN A 5 5.55 23.44 71.51
N ALA A 6 6.18 22.45 70.88
CA ALA A 6 7.04 21.31 71.19
C ALA A 6 7.14 20.49 69.88
N ASN A 7 8.29 19.83 69.69
CA ASN A 7 8.49 18.60 68.89
C ASN A 7 8.68 18.70 67.37
N SER A 8 9.96 18.59 66.99
CA SER A 8 10.49 17.96 65.78
C SER A 8 10.59 16.42 65.93
N PRO A 9 10.54 15.67 64.82
CA PRO A 9 11.27 14.38 64.72
C PRO A 9 12.04 14.26 63.38
N GLN A 10 13.35 13.98 63.38
CA GLN A 10 14.05 12.68 63.49
C GLN A 10 14.09 11.86 62.18
N TYR A 11 15.31 11.70 61.64
CA TYR A 11 15.70 10.79 60.56
C TYR A 11 15.88 9.38 61.13
N GLY A 12 15.29 8.37 60.49
CA GLY A 12 15.48 6.95 60.82
C GLY A 12 15.62 6.13 59.55
N ASN A 13 16.75 5.44 59.42
CA ASN A 13 17.13 4.59 58.29
C ASN A 13 17.25 3.16 58.85
N THR A 14 16.54 2.18 58.29
CA THR A 14 16.89 0.75 58.41
C THR A 14 16.45 0.02 57.16
N SER A 15 17.45 -0.45 56.43
CA SER A 15 17.41 -1.51 55.44
C SER A 15 16.92 -2.83 56.03
N ASP A 16 15.94 -3.46 55.40
CA ASP A 16 15.94 -4.92 55.28
C ASP A 16 15.22 -5.39 54.01
N GLN A 17 15.62 -6.57 53.57
CA GLN A 17 15.65 -7.02 52.18
C GLN A 17 14.30 -7.39 51.55
N SER A 18 14.29 -7.17 50.24
CA SER A 18 13.59 -7.87 49.15
C SER A 18 12.97 -9.25 49.44
N GLN A 19 11.77 -9.43 48.83
CA GLN A 19 10.96 -10.64 48.53
C GLN A 19 9.59 -10.48 49.21
N ASP A 20 8.60 -9.88 48.54
CA ASP A 20 7.64 -10.65 47.75
C ASP A 20 7.05 -9.82 46.59
N THR A 21 7.82 -9.72 45.51
CA THR A 21 7.32 -9.37 44.17
C THR A 21 7.01 -10.67 43.42
N ALA A 22 5.92 -11.38 43.75
CA ALA A 22 5.56 -12.59 43.01
C ALA A 22 4.07 -13.04 43.05
N THR A 23 3.15 -12.32 43.71
CA THR A 23 1.74 -12.75 43.81
C THR A 23 0.73 -11.71 43.31
N THR A 24 1.13 -10.91 42.31
CA THR A 24 0.22 -9.99 41.57
C THR A 24 0.00 -10.47 40.14
N ALA A 25 0.07 -11.78 39.93
CA ALA A 25 -0.45 -12.46 38.75
C ALA A 25 -1.52 -13.45 39.25
N GLN A 26 -2.72 -13.40 38.68
CA GLN A 26 -3.85 -14.33 38.92
C GLN A 26 -4.82 -14.03 40.07
N GLN A 27 -5.28 -12.78 40.21
CA GLN A 27 -6.66 -12.58 40.68
C GLN A 27 -7.43 -11.83 39.59
N LEU A 28 -8.11 -12.62 38.74
CA LEU A 28 -9.27 -12.13 38.00
C LEU A 28 -10.18 -11.46 39.04
N PRO A 29 -10.50 -10.16 38.93
CA PRO A 29 -11.59 -9.61 39.71
C PRO A 29 -12.80 -10.49 39.42
N ILE A 30 -13.47 -10.98 40.46
CA ILE A 30 -14.71 -11.74 40.31
C ILE A 30 -15.74 -10.71 39.86
N LEU A 31 -15.81 -10.47 38.55
CA LEU A 31 -16.69 -9.48 37.93
C LEU A 31 -18.10 -10.05 37.99
N ALA A 32 -18.78 -9.80 39.10
CA ALA A 32 -20.09 -10.36 39.45
C ALA A 32 -21.23 -9.96 38.48
N ASN A 33 -20.95 -9.16 37.44
CA ASN A 33 -21.89 -8.73 36.41
C ASN A 33 -21.22 -8.72 35.02
N GLY A 34 -21.93 -9.17 33.99
CA GLY A 34 -21.44 -9.20 32.60
C GLY A 34 -20.95 -7.85 32.07
N LYS A 35 -21.55 -6.73 32.51
CA LYS A 35 -21.08 -5.37 32.18
C LYS A 35 -19.69 -5.07 32.74
N SER A 36 -19.42 -5.50 33.97
CA SER A 36 -18.10 -5.30 34.59
C SER A 36 -17.02 -6.13 33.91
N SER A 37 -17.41 -7.34 33.44
CA SER A 37 -16.59 -8.20 32.58
C SER A 37 -16.26 -7.56 31.22
N LEU A 38 -17.26 -6.98 30.57
CA LEU A 38 -17.11 -6.25 29.31
C LEU A 38 -16.15 -5.07 29.46
N ASP A 39 -16.38 -4.20 30.45
CA ASP A 39 -15.56 -3.01 30.70
C ASP A 39 -14.10 -3.36 30.99
N TYR A 40 -13.87 -4.45 31.74
CA TYR A 40 -12.52 -4.93 32.01
C TYR A 40 -11.81 -5.33 30.71
N HIS A 41 -12.44 -6.13 29.86
CA HIS A 41 -11.83 -6.57 28.61
C HIS A 41 -11.65 -5.44 27.60
N LEU A 42 -12.58 -4.48 27.51
CA LEU A 42 -12.42 -3.27 26.72
C LEU A 42 -11.21 -2.45 27.17
N ARG A 43 -11.08 -2.19 28.48
CA ARG A 43 -9.94 -1.44 29.03
C ARG A 43 -8.61 -2.16 28.83
N GLN A 44 -8.57 -3.47 29.04
CA GLN A 44 -7.36 -4.26 28.82
C GLN A 44 -6.98 -4.25 27.33
N GLY A 45 -7.93 -4.50 26.42
CA GLY A 45 -7.71 -4.42 24.98
C GLY A 45 -7.16 -3.05 24.54
N GLN A 46 -7.74 -1.96 25.06
CA GLN A 46 -7.25 -0.60 24.82
C GLN A 46 -5.85 -0.37 25.38
N THR A 47 -5.55 -0.87 26.58
CA THR A 47 -4.24 -0.71 27.21
C THR A 47 -3.16 -1.40 26.40
N TYR A 48 -3.37 -2.66 26.01
CA TYR A 48 -2.43 -3.39 25.16
C TYR A 48 -2.31 -2.77 23.75
N TYR A 49 -3.41 -2.29 23.17
CA TYR A 49 -3.36 -1.59 21.88
C TYR A 49 -2.57 -0.28 21.95
N ASN A 50 -2.73 0.49 23.04
CA ASN A 50 -1.96 1.71 23.27
C ASN A 50 -0.47 1.39 23.50
N GLN A 51 -0.18 0.32 24.24
CA GLN A 51 1.20 -0.17 24.40
C GLN A 51 1.82 -0.56 23.05
N TYR A 52 1.08 -1.27 22.20
CA TYR A 52 1.49 -1.58 20.84
C TYR A 52 1.77 -0.30 20.03
N SER A 53 0.91 0.72 20.15
CA SER A 53 1.10 2.00 19.44
C SER A 53 2.35 2.76 19.91
N VAL A 54 2.77 2.60 21.16
CA VAL A 54 4.00 3.22 21.70
C VAL A 54 5.22 2.37 21.35
N ARG A 55 5.10 1.05 21.48
CA ARG A 55 6.14 0.07 21.21
C ARG A 55 5.55 -1.07 20.37
N PRO A 56 5.78 -1.07 19.04
CA PRO A 56 5.25 -2.09 18.15
C PRO A 56 5.77 -3.46 18.54
N ASN A 57 4.92 -4.26 19.18
CA ASN A 57 5.22 -5.61 19.63
C ASN A 57 4.05 -6.52 19.21
N PRO A 58 4.28 -7.53 18.36
CA PRO A 58 3.21 -8.41 17.89
C PRO A 58 2.52 -9.16 19.02
N ASN A 59 3.22 -9.43 20.13
CA ASN A 59 2.61 -10.08 21.28
C ASN A 59 1.53 -9.21 21.94
N ASP A 60 1.79 -7.90 22.05
CA ASP A 60 0.85 -6.94 22.64
C ASP A 60 -0.36 -6.70 21.72
N LEU A 61 -0.17 -6.79 20.40
CA LEU A 61 -1.26 -6.74 19.43
C LEU A 61 -2.16 -7.99 19.51
N ASN A 62 -1.56 -9.16 19.67
CA ASN A 62 -2.29 -10.43 19.83
C ASN A 62 -3.06 -10.50 21.16
N THR A 63 -2.49 -9.98 22.26
CA THR A 63 -3.21 -9.89 23.53
C THR A 63 -4.38 -8.90 23.44
N ALA A 64 -4.19 -7.75 22.76
CA ALA A 64 -5.27 -6.81 22.48
C ALA A 64 -6.41 -7.47 21.69
N LEU A 65 -6.08 -8.24 20.65
CA LEU A 65 -7.06 -9.00 19.87
C LEU A 65 -7.88 -9.94 20.76
N SER A 66 -7.21 -10.74 21.60
CA SER A 66 -7.89 -11.69 22.50
C SER A 66 -8.84 -10.99 23.47
N HIS A 67 -8.44 -9.84 24.02
CA HIS A 67 -9.28 -9.07 24.92
C HIS A 67 -10.50 -8.46 24.21
N PHE A 68 -10.33 -7.92 23.00
CA PHE A 68 -11.46 -7.41 22.24
C PHE A 68 -12.41 -8.53 21.76
N GLN A 69 -11.90 -9.71 21.43
CA GLN A 69 -12.73 -10.87 21.10
C GLN A 69 -13.60 -11.29 22.31
N LYS A 70 -12.99 -11.40 23.50
CA LYS A 70 -13.74 -11.68 24.74
C LYS A 70 -14.79 -10.60 25.03
N ALA A 71 -14.50 -9.34 24.76
CA ALA A 71 -15.47 -8.25 24.90
C ALA A 71 -16.67 -8.45 23.96
N VAL A 72 -16.44 -8.82 22.70
CA VAL A 72 -17.50 -9.16 21.75
C VAL A 72 -18.26 -10.42 22.16
N ASP A 73 -17.59 -11.44 22.72
CA ASP A 73 -18.24 -12.67 23.19
C ASP A 73 -19.20 -12.42 24.37
N ILE A 74 -18.90 -11.43 25.21
CA ILE A 74 -19.76 -11.01 26.32
C ILE A 74 -20.92 -10.16 25.80
N ASP A 75 -20.65 -9.22 24.89
CA ASP A 75 -21.64 -8.34 24.28
C ASP A 75 -21.37 -8.13 22.79
N HIS A 76 -22.12 -8.87 21.98
CA HIS A 76 -22.08 -8.79 20.51
C HIS A 76 -22.59 -7.45 19.97
N THR A 77 -23.24 -6.62 20.80
CA THR A 77 -23.78 -5.32 20.41
C THR A 77 -22.86 -4.16 20.79
N SER A 78 -21.72 -4.43 21.43
CA SER A 78 -20.78 -3.39 21.82
C SER A 78 -20.04 -2.82 20.59
N THR A 79 -20.48 -1.65 20.13
CA THR A 79 -19.83 -0.93 19.02
C THR A 79 -18.37 -0.63 19.34
N GLU A 80 -18.04 -0.35 20.60
CA GLU A 80 -16.65 -0.06 21.03
C GLU A 80 -15.75 -1.29 20.91
N ALA A 81 -16.25 -2.48 21.27
CA ALA A 81 -15.51 -3.73 21.10
C ALA A 81 -15.28 -4.05 19.61
N LEU A 82 -16.31 -3.89 18.78
CA LEU A 82 -16.21 -4.05 17.33
C LEU A 82 -15.20 -3.09 16.70
N ILE A 83 -15.20 -1.83 17.12
CA ILE A 83 -14.20 -0.83 16.71
C ILE A 83 -12.79 -1.26 17.15
N GLY A 84 -12.63 -1.74 18.39
CA GLY A 84 -11.36 -2.25 18.90
C GLY A 84 -10.80 -3.39 18.03
N LEU A 85 -11.65 -4.35 17.64
CA LEU A 85 -11.29 -5.41 16.70
C LEU A 85 -10.87 -4.86 15.34
N MET A 86 -11.64 -3.96 14.75
CA MET A 86 -11.31 -3.35 13.45
C MET A 86 -9.95 -2.65 13.49
N ASN A 87 -9.65 -1.90 14.56
CA ASN A 87 -8.35 -1.26 14.74
C ASN A 87 -7.22 -2.29 14.74
N VAL A 88 -7.35 -3.34 15.55
CA VAL A 88 -6.31 -4.37 15.72
C VAL A 88 -6.13 -5.19 14.43
N LEU A 89 -7.22 -5.55 13.76
CA LEU A 89 -7.20 -6.26 12.47
C LEU A 89 -6.56 -5.43 11.37
N TRP A 90 -6.77 -4.11 11.38
CA TRP A 90 -6.15 -3.20 10.43
C TRP A 90 -4.62 -3.17 10.56
N GLU A 91 -4.12 -3.16 11.80
CA GLU A 91 -2.68 -3.21 12.10
C GLU A 91 -2.05 -4.58 11.79
N MET A 92 -2.82 -5.67 11.95
CA MET A 92 -2.35 -7.02 11.60
C MET A 92 -2.12 -7.23 10.10
N GLY A 93 -2.75 -6.43 9.24
CA GLY A 93 -2.42 -6.41 7.81
C GLY A 93 -3.63 -6.46 6.85
N PRO A 94 -3.36 -6.60 5.54
CA PRO A 94 -4.37 -6.59 4.48
C PRO A 94 -5.23 -7.85 4.44
N GLU A 95 -4.71 -8.99 4.91
CA GLU A 95 -5.39 -10.29 4.96
C GLU A 95 -6.76 -10.21 5.68
N ASN A 96 -6.88 -9.27 6.62
CA ASN A 96 -8.06 -9.12 7.48
C ASN A 96 -9.12 -8.16 6.92
N SER A 97 -8.97 -7.69 5.69
CA SER A 97 -9.88 -6.71 5.08
C SER A 97 -11.35 -7.17 5.07
N ASP A 98 -11.61 -8.43 4.78
CA ASP A 98 -12.96 -9.01 4.82
C ASP A 98 -13.54 -9.05 6.24
N ALA A 99 -12.72 -9.43 7.23
CA ALA A 99 -13.12 -9.41 8.63
C ALA A 99 -13.47 -7.99 9.10
N ILE A 100 -12.64 -7.01 8.74
CA ILE A 100 -12.88 -5.59 9.06
C ILE A 100 -14.19 -5.12 8.43
N LYS A 101 -14.46 -5.50 7.18
CA LYS A 101 -15.71 -5.16 6.49
C LYS A 101 -16.91 -5.73 7.24
N ASN A 102 -16.89 -7.01 7.61
CA ASN A 102 -17.97 -7.66 8.34
C ASN A 102 -18.23 -6.99 9.70
N TYR A 103 -17.18 -6.70 10.47
CA TYR A 103 -17.33 -6.01 11.76
C TYR A 103 -17.80 -4.55 11.59
N ALA A 104 -17.41 -3.86 10.51
CA ALA A 104 -17.88 -2.53 10.22
C ALA A 104 -19.36 -2.51 9.85
N GLU A 105 -19.82 -3.46 9.03
CA GLU A 105 -21.24 -3.62 8.69
C GLU A 105 -22.07 -3.97 9.92
N GLN A 106 -21.56 -4.84 10.81
CA GLN A 106 -22.20 -5.14 12.09
C GLN A 106 -22.25 -3.89 12.99
N ALA A 107 -21.17 -3.12 13.07
CA ALA A 107 -21.17 -1.89 13.85
C ALA A 107 -22.19 -0.86 13.31
N LEU A 108 -22.40 -0.82 11.99
CA LEU A 108 -23.39 0.05 11.35
C LEU A 108 -24.83 -0.44 11.49
N SER A 109 -25.07 -1.75 11.64
CA SER A 109 -26.41 -2.27 11.91
C SER A 109 -26.86 -1.95 13.34
N ILE A 110 -25.91 -1.85 14.28
CA ILE A 110 -26.16 -1.45 15.66
C ILE A 110 -26.26 0.08 15.78
N ASP A 111 -25.25 0.79 15.28
CA ASP A 111 -25.19 2.26 15.25
C ASP A 111 -24.96 2.78 13.82
N PRO A 112 -26.03 3.15 13.11
CA PRO A 112 -25.93 3.70 11.76
C PRO A 112 -25.13 5.01 11.69
N ALA A 113 -24.97 5.72 12.81
CA ALA A 113 -24.21 6.95 12.92
C ALA A 113 -22.74 6.71 13.28
N CYS A 114 -22.29 5.46 13.44
CA CYS A 114 -20.93 5.14 13.81
C CYS A 114 -19.91 5.59 12.75
N HIS A 115 -19.29 6.74 13.00
CA HIS A 115 -18.34 7.33 12.07
C HIS A 115 -17.05 6.52 11.92
N LYS A 116 -16.65 5.76 12.96
CA LYS A 116 -15.45 4.91 12.91
C LYS A 116 -15.67 3.70 12.00
N ALA A 117 -16.87 3.13 11.97
CA ALA A 117 -17.20 2.05 11.04
C ALA A 117 -17.12 2.52 9.57
N HIS A 118 -17.67 3.71 9.27
CA HIS A 118 -17.51 4.33 7.94
C HIS A 118 -16.05 4.60 7.58
N LEU A 119 -15.22 5.01 8.55
CA LEU A 119 -13.78 5.18 8.33
C LEU A 119 -13.10 3.86 7.91
N TYR A 120 -13.39 2.76 8.61
CA TYR A 120 -12.80 1.46 8.30
C TYR A 120 -13.30 0.88 6.98
N LEU A 121 -14.58 1.04 6.63
CA LEU A 121 -15.07 0.69 5.29
C LEU A 121 -14.35 1.50 4.22
N GLY A 122 -14.17 2.81 4.41
CA GLY A 122 -13.42 3.66 3.48
C GLY A 122 -11.99 3.15 3.28
N TYR A 123 -11.32 2.73 4.35
CA TYR A 123 -9.99 2.15 4.27
C TYR A 123 -9.94 0.80 3.54
N VAL A 124 -10.91 -0.09 3.77
CA VAL A 124 -11.03 -1.37 3.05
C VAL A 124 -11.26 -1.12 1.55
N HIS A 125 -12.17 -0.21 1.20
CA HIS A 125 -12.41 0.16 -0.19
C HIS A 125 -11.19 0.81 -0.85
N GLN A 126 -10.44 1.64 -0.11
CA GLN A 126 -9.19 2.21 -0.61
C GLN A 126 -8.13 1.15 -0.88
N ARG A 127 -7.99 0.13 -0.02
CA ARG A 127 -7.08 -1.01 -0.26
C ARG A 127 -7.49 -1.83 -1.49
N ASN A 128 -8.79 -1.94 -1.75
CA ASN A 128 -9.33 -2.66 -2.90
C ASN A 128 -9.38 -1.82 -4.19
N ASP A 129 -8.67 -0.69 -4.26
CA ASP A 129 -8.67 0.27 -5.38
C ASP A 129 -10.06 0.83 -5.76
N ASN A 130 -11.06 0.63 -4.91
CA ASN A 130 -12.42 1.15 -5.08
C ASN A 130 -12.51 2.59 -4.55
N LEU A 131 -11.75 3.49 -5.17
CA LEU A 131 -11.51 4.86 -4.66
C LEU A 131 -12.79 5.69 -4.52
N GLN A 132 -13.78 5.53 -5.42
CA GLN A 132 -15.05 6.25 -5.33
C GLN A 132 -15.86 5.85 -4.09
N GLN A 133 -16.00 4.54 -3.85
CA GLN A 133 -16.69 4.04 -2.65
C GLN A 133 -15.95 4.45 -1.37
N ALA A 134 -14.61 4.45 -1.41
CA ALA A 134 -13.80 4.93 -0.29
C ALA A 134 -14.09 6.41 0.03
N ILE A 135 -14.18 7.27 -0.99
CA ILE A 135 -14.54 8.69 -0.86
C ILE A 135 -15.91 8.85 -0.19
N ASP A 136 -16.93 8.12 -0.66
CA ASP A 136 -18.30 8.20 -0.12
C ASP A 136 -18.36 7.81 1.37
N HIS A 137 -17.63 6.76 1.74
CA HIS A 137 -17.53 6.32 3.13
C HIS A 137 -16.76 7.33 4.00
N PHE A 138 -15.66 7.92 3.51
CA PHE A 138 -14.95 8.96 4.26
C PHE A 138 -15.78 10.24 4.43
N ILE A 139 -16.54 10.65 3.41
CA ILE A 139 -17.49 11.77 3.51
C ILE A 139 -18.57 11.45 4.54
N SER A 140 -19.10 10.23 4.53
CA SER A 140 -20.10 9.77 5.51
C SER A 140 -19.54 9.78 6.93
N ALA A 141 -18.28 9.36 7.12
CA ALA A 141 -17.58 9.43 8.40
C ALA A 141 -17.40 10.89 8.89
N LEU A 142 -17.16 11.84 7.98
CA LEU A 142 -17.05 13.26 8.32
C LEU A 142 -18.40 13.91 8.65
N LYS A 143 -19.48 13.49 7.99
CA LYS A 143 -20.84 13.98 8.25
C LYS A 143 -21.40 13.48 9.58
N LYS A 144 -21.13 12.22 9.91
CA LYS A 144 -21.66 11.54 11.10
C LYS A 144 -20.74 11.66 12.33
N GLY A 145 -19.46 11.93 12.10
CA GLY A 145 -18.47 12.07 13.16
C GLY A 145 -18.29 13.49 13.66
N PRO A 146 -17.44 13.67 14.69
CA PRO A 146 -17.02 15.00 15.13
C PRO A 146 -16.43 15.79 13.98
N ILE A 147 -16.73 17.09 13.93
CA ILE A 147 -16.26 18.03 12.88
C ILE A 147 -14.75 17.94 12.67
N VAL A 148 -13.99 17.63 13.73
CA VAL A 148 -12.53 17.58 13.78
C VAL A 148 -12.03 16.12 13.79
N ASN A 149 -12.48 15.25 12.88
CA ASN A 149 -11.84 13.95 12.71
C ASN A 149 -10.65 14.06 11.72
N PRO A 150 -9.39 14.23 12.20
CA PRO A 150 -8.24 14.42 11.32
C PRO A 150 -7.94 13.18 10.47
N LYS A 151 -8.16 11.98 11.02
CA LYS A 151 -7.90 10.72 10.32
C LYS A 151 -8.79 10.60 9.07
N ALA A 152 -10.09 10.90 9.21
CA ALA A 152 -11.03 10.86 8.10
C ALA A 152 -10.70 11.90 7.01
N ARG A 153 -10.33 13.13 7.40
CA ARG A 153 -9.94 14.18 6.44
C ARG A 153 -8.65 13.83 5.71
N PHE A 154 -7.65 13.34 6.42
CA PHE A 154 -6.37 12.94 5.83
C PHE A 154 -6.56 11.75 4.87
N ALA A 155 -7.34 10.75 5.28
CA ALA A 155 -7.68 9.62 4.42
C ALA A 155 -8.40 10.07 3.15
N LEU A 156 -9.44 10.92 3.28
CA LEU A 156 -10.17 11.49 2.14
C LEU A 156 -9.23 12.27 1.20
N ALA A 157 -8.38 13.14 1.75
CA ALA A 157 -7.44 13.92 0.95
C ALA A 157 -6.49 13.00 0.16
N LYS A 158 -5.94 11.97 0.81
CA LYS A 158 -5.10 10.97 0.15
C LYS A 158 -5.85 10.24 -0.96
N THR A 159 -7.06 9.74 -0.69
CA THR A 159 -7.87 9.03 -1.69
C THR A 159 -8.26 9.91 -2.88
N LEU A 160 -8.54 11.20 -2.64
CA LEU A 160 -8.79 12.16 -3.72
C LEU A 160 -7.54 12.35 -4.59
N MET A 161 -6.36 12.50 -3.97
CA MET A 161 -5.09 12.58 -4.72
C MET A 161 -4.84 11.32 -5.54
N ASP A 162 -5.08 10.14 -4.97
CA ASP A 162 -4.94 8.86 -5.67
C ASP A 162 -5.92 8.77 -6.85
N ASN A 163 -7.18 9.17 -6.66
CA ASN A 163 -8.22 9.17 -7.70
C ASN A 163 -7.87 10.12 -8.86
N HIS A 164 -7.47 11.36 -8.54
CA HIS A 164 -7.00 12.31 -9.54
C HIS A 164 -5.73 11.82 -10.25
N GLY A 165 -4.82 11.17 -9.53
CA GLY A 165 -3.62 10.54 -10.10
C GLY A 165 -3.95 9.43 -11.10
N GLN A 166 -4.93 8.58 -10.81
CA GLN A 166 -5.37 7.54 -11.74
C GLN A 166 -6.00 8.15 -13.01
N GLN A 167 -6.88 9.15 -12.85
CA GLN A 167 -7.53 9.83 -13.96
C GLN A 167 -6.51 10.55 -14.86
N THR A 168 -5.56 11.29 -14.28
CA THR A 168 -4.53 12.00 -15.03
C THR A 168 -3.58 11.06 -15.76
N ARG A 169 -3.18 9.94 -15.15
CA ARG A 169 -2.38 8.90 -15.81
C ARG A 169 -3.13 8.25 -16.97
N PHE A 170 -4.43 7.99 -16.81
CA PHE A 170 -5.25 7.42 -17.87
C PHE A 170 -5.35 8.38 -19.06
N ILE A 171 -5.74 9.63 -18.81
CA ILE A 171 -5.84 10.67 -19.83
C ILE A 171 -4.49 10.89 -20.52
N GLY A 172 -3.40 10.97 -19.76
CA GLY A 172 -2.05 11.13 -20.30
C GLY A 172 -1.62 9.98 -21.21
N ARG A 173 -1.86 8.72 -20.81
CA ARG A 173 -1.56 7.54 -21.66
C ARG A 173 -2.41 7.52 -22.92
N LEU A 174 -3.69 7.83 -22.82
CA LEU A 174 -4.59 7.87 -23.96
C LEU A 174 -4.18 8.98 -24.94
N HIS A 175 -3.92 10.19 -24.42
CA HIS A 175 -3.45 11.33 -25.19
C HIS A 175 -2.14 11.03 -25.92
N TRP A 176 -1.15 10.47 -25.23
CA TRP A 176 0.13 10.06 -25.85
C TRP A 176 -0.07 9.02 -26.97
N LYS A 177 -0.92 8.00 -26.76
CA LYS A 177 -1.26 7.00 -27.78
C LYS A 177 -1.91 7.63 -29.01
N LEU A 178 -2.84 8.57 -28.80
CA LEU A 178 -3.52 9.27 -29.90
C LEU A 178 -2.54 10.14 -30.69
N ILE A 179 -1.68 10.91 -30.02
CA ILE A 179 -0.64 11.71 -30.67
C ILE A 179 0.31 10.81 -31.48
N ALA A 180 0.81 9.72 -30.88
CA ALA A 180 1.71 8.81 -31.57
C ALA A 180 1.07 8.16 -32.81
N SER A 181 -0.22 7.82 -32.73
CA SER A 181 -0.97 7.30 -33.88
C SER A 181 -1.15 8.35 -34.97
N ALA A 182 -1.47 9.59 -34.61
CA ALA A 182 -1.62 10.70 -35.55
C ALA A 182 -0.28 11.01 -36.25
N GLN A 183 0.83 11.04 -35.50
CA GLN A 183 2.15 11.28 -36.05
C GLN A 183 2.57 10.18 -37.04
N SER A 184 2.25 8.91 -36.73
CA SER A 184 2.50 7.77 -37.63
C SER A 184 1.71 7.90 -38.93
N LEU A 185 0.43 8.30 -38.85
CA LEU A 185 -0.42 8.50 -40.04
C LEU A 185 0.06 9.66 -40.90
N ILE A 186 0.47 10.78 -40.29
CA ILE A 186 1.07 11.92 -41.00
C ILE A 186 2.34 11.47 -41.72
N GLY A 187 3.21 10.71 -41.06
CA GLY A 187 4.42 10.16 -41.67
C GLY A 187 4.12 9.25 -42.88
N ILE A 188 3.14 8.36 -42.78
CA ILE A 188 2.72 7.50 -43.91
C ILE A 188 2.15 8.35 -45.06
N ALA A 189 1.34 9.36 -44.73
CA ALA A 189 0.76 10.27 -45.72
C ALA A 189 1.80 11.16 -46.42
N SER A 190 2.94 11.45 -45.78
CA SER A 190 4.04 12.22 -46.37
C SER A 190 5.01 11.39 -47.22
N LEU A 191 5.04 10.06 -47.07
CA LEU A 191 5.90 9.15 -47.87
C LEU A 191 5.81 9.36 -49.39
N PRO A 192 4.64 9.59 -50.01
CA PRO A 192 4.55 9.86 -51.45
C PRO A 192 5.21 11.17 -51.88
N PHE A 193 5.26 12.17 -50.97
CA PHE A 193 5.92 13.46 -51.23
C PHE A 193 7.44 13.39 -51.04
N ASP A 194 7.93 12.50 -50.18
CA ASP A 194 9.36 12.27 -49.92
C ASP A 194 9.98 11.13 -50.79
N TRP A 195 9.46 10.94 -52.01
CA TRP A 195 9.94 9.92 -52.95
C TRP A 195 11.46 9.94 -53.23
N PRO A 196 12.13 11.10 -53.36
CA PRO A 196 13.59 11.15 -53.55
C PRO A 196 14.37 10.56 -52.36
N MET A 197 13.92 10.80 -51.13
CA MET A 197 14.55 10.26 -49.92
C MET A 197 14.41 8.74 -49.86
N LEU A 198 13.20 8.22 -50.13
CA LEU A 198 12.95 6.77 -50.15
C LEU A 198 13.79 6.06 -51.21
N ARG A 199 13.95 6.66 -52.39
CA ARG A 199 14.83 6.13 -53.44
C ARG A 199 16.29 6.09 -53.01
N SER A 200 16.77 7.14 -52.34
CA SER A 200 18.14 7.19 -51.80
C SER A 200 18.35 6.15 -50.68
N MET A 201 17.39 6.00 -49.77
CA MET A 201 17.43 4.98 -48.71
C MET A 201 17.41 3.57 -49.28
N ALA A 202 16.57 3.29 -50.28
CA ALA A 202 16.52 2.00 -50.95
C ALA A 202 17.83 1.68 -51.69
N ALA A 203 18.44 2.68 -52.35
CA ALA A 203 19.74 2.52 -53.01
C ALA A 203 20.86 2.25 -51.99
N GLY A 204 20.89 2.96 -50.85
CA GLY A 204 21.85 2.73 -49.78
C GLY A 204 21.69 1.36 -49.11
N MET A 205 20.46 0.94 -48.80
CA MET A 205 20.20 -0.40 -48.24
C MET A 205 20.54 -1.52 -49.22
N ALA A 206 20.30 -1.33 -50.53
CA ALA A 206 20.74 -2.29 -51.54
C ALA A 206 22.27 -2.40 -51.57
N HIS A 207 22.99 -1.28 -51.46
CA HIS A 207 24.44 -1.26 -51.39
C HIS A 207 24.96 -2.00 -50.14
N ASP A 208 24.43 -1.69 -48.95
CA ASP A 208 24.83 -2.34 -47.70
C ASP A 208 24.49 -3.83 -47.64
N THR A 209 23.30 -4.22 -48.12
CA THR A 209 22.92 -5.64 -48.20
C THR A 209 23.78 -6.40 -49.21
N THR A 210 24.19 -5.78 -50.32
CA THR A 210 25.14 -6.41 -51.25
C THR A 210 26.54 -6.56 -50.64
N VAL A 211 27.05 -5.55 -49.93
CA VAL A 211 28.34 -5.64 -49.22
C VAL A 211 28.29 -6.70 -48.12
N TYR A 212 27.23 -6.71 -47.32
CA TYR A 212 27.03 -7.69 -46.25
C TYR A 212 26.84 -9.12 -46.80
N ALA A 213 26.06 -9.29 -47.87
CA ALA A 213 25.85 -10.58 -48.52
C ALA A 213 27.14 -11.12 -49.15
N VAL A 214 27.92 -10.27 -49.82
CA VAL A 214 29.25 -10.63 -50.36
C VAL A 214 30.20 -11.03 -49.23
N HIS A 215 30.22 -10.27 -48.13
CA HIS A 215 31.08 -10.58 -46.98
C HIS A 215 30.69 -11.90 -46.29
N TRP A 216 29.40 -12.12 -46.05
CA TRP A 216 28.89 -13.34 -45.42
C TRP A 216 29.12 -14.57 -46.30
N THR A 217 28.81 -14.50 -47.60
CA THR A 217 29.03 -15.62 -48.54
C THR A 217 30.52 -15.94 -48.72
N ALA A 218 31.38 -14.93 -48.77
CA ALA A 218 32.80 -15.16 -48.91
C ALA A 218 33.45 -15.69 -47.61
N SER A 219 32.99 -15.27 -46.42
CA SER A 219 33.50 -15.79 -45.14
C SER A 219 33.06 -17.24 -44.90
N THR A 220 31.82 -17.59 -45.23
CA THR A 220 31.31 -18.96 -45.12
C THR A 220 32.07 -19.92 -46.05
N LEU A 221 32.31 -19.55 -47.30
CA LEU A 221 33.15 -20.33 -48.24
C LEU A 221 34.60 -20.52 -47.74
N LYS A 222 35.17 -19.49 -47.11
CA LYS A 222 36.51 -19.58 -46.51
C LYS A 222 36.54 -20.57 -45.34
N ASN A 223 35.52 -20.54 -44.48
CA ASN A 223 35.39 -21.46 -43.35
C ASN A 223 35.13 -22.91 -43.79
N MET A 224 34.59 -23.12 -44.99
CA MET A 224 34.44 -24.44 -45.63
C MET A 224 35.72 -24.93 -46.35
N GLY A 225 36.83 -24.19 -46.27
CA GLY A 225 38.11 -24.55 -46.90
C GLY A 225 38.22 -24.19 -48.39
N LEU A 226 37.21 -23.54 -48.97
CA LEU A 226 37.15 -23.13 -50.37
C LEU A 226 37.72 -21.71 -50.58
N SER A 227 38.98 -21.52 -50.18
CA SER A 227 39.65 -20.20 -50.16
C SER A 227 39.73 -19.52 -51.54
N ASN A 228 39.94 -20.29 -52.61
CA ASN A 228 40.02 -19.77 -53.98
C ASN A 228 38.67 -19.22 -54.49
N LEU A 229 37.56 -19.82 -54.07
CA LEU A 229 36.21 -19.35 -54.43
C LEU A 229 35.84 -18.12 -53.61
N SER A 230 36.16 -18.11 -52.32
CA SER A 230 36.01 -16.93 -51.46
C SER A 230 36.73 -15.69 -52.03
N ALA A 231 37.99 -15.85 -52.47
CA ALA A 231 38.74 -14.76 -53.09
C ALA A 231 38.11 -14.26 -54.42
N LYS A 232 37.52 -15.17 -55.21
CA LYS A 232 36.76 -14.81 -56.41
C LYS A 232 35.51 -13.99 -56.08
N VAL A 233 34.76 -14.39 -55.05
CA VAL A 233 33.54 -13.68 -54.60
C VAL A 233 33.87 -12.27 -54.11
N TYR A 234 34.93 -12.09 -53.32
CA TYR A 234 35.40 -10.75 -52.92
C TYR A 234 35.81 -9.90 -54.12
N LYS A 235 36.55 -10.47 -55.08
CA LYS A 235 36.98 -9.75 -56.29
C LYS A 235 35.82 -9.37 -57.21
N LEU A 236 34.76 -10.19 -57.25
CA LEU A 236 33.52 -9.90 -57.96
C LEU A 236 32.71 -8.80 -57.27
N GLY A 237 32.60 -8.84 -55.94
CA GLY A 237 31.98 -7.78 -55.15
C GLY A 237 32.62 -6.42 -55.38
N ASN A 238 33.96 -6.35 -55.35
CA ASN A 238 34.73 -5.11 -55.61
C ASN A 238 34.60 -4.57 -57.04
N LYS A 239 34.17 -5.38 -58.00
CA LYS A 239 33.98 -4.96 -59.41
C LYS A 239 32.54 -4.54 -59.70
N ALA A 240 31.58 -5.03 -58.92
CA ALA A 240 30.16 -4.72 -59.04
C ALA A 240 29.76 -3.44 -58.28
N LEU A 241 30.57 -3.04 -57.30
CA LEU A 241 30.43 -1.79 -56.57
C LEU A 241 31.38 -0.77 -57.22
N PRO A 242 30.90 0.28 -57.92
CA PRO A 242 31.79 1.35 -58.36
C PRO A 242 32.37 2.03 -57.12
N GLU A 243 33.70 2.17 -57.08
CA GLU A 243 34.38 3.01 -56.08
C GLU A 243 33.84 4.44 -56.22
N GLU A 244 33.52 5.07 -55.09
CA GLU A 244 33.35 6.54 -55.05
C GLU A 244 34.63 7.25 -55.51
#